data_AF-A0A7V9B1E1-F1
#
_entry.id   AF-A0A7V9B1E1-F1
#
_cell.length_a   1.000
_cell.length_b   1.000
_cell.length_c   1.000
_cell.angle_alpha   90.00
_cell.angle_beta   90.00
_cell.angle_gamma   90.00
#
_symmetry.space_group_name_H-M   'P 1'
#
loop_
_entity.id
_entity.type
_entity.pdbx_description
1 polymer ?
#
loop_
_entity_poly.entity_id
_entity_poly.type
_entity_poly.pdbx_seq_one_letter_code
_entity_poly.pdbx_strand_id
1 'polypeptide(L)' 'MVYVRRLNWDEWNIGHIARHGVTHDEVEAVCHGDPLEYKQSYKDRLVLLGPAPNGRILAVVIGPVPDLPSGVYY' A
#
# COMPACT_ATOMS: atom_id res chain seq x y z
N MET A 1 13.13 -7.16 -4.51
CA MET A 1 12.56 -5.82 -4.72
C MET A 1 11.10 -6.03 -5.05
N VAL A 2 10.20 -5.49 -4.23
CA VAL A 2 8.77 -5.59 -4.50
C VAL A 2 8.39 -4.46 -5.45
N TYR A 3 7.61 -4.75 -6.48
CA TYR A 3 7.19 -3.75 -7.46
C TYR A 3 5.67 -3.60 -7.39
N VAL A 4 5.23 -2.56 -6.68
CA VAL A 4 3.83 -2.12 -6.73
C VAL A 4 3.67 -1.28 -7.99
N ARG A 5 2.97 -1.82 -8.98
CA ARG A 5 2.74 -1.15 -10.26
C ARG A 5 1.63 -0.12 -10.14
N ARG A 6 0.55 -0.44 -9.42
CA ARG A 6 -0.63 0.40 -9.26
C ARG A 6 -1.42 0.02 -8.02
N LEU A 7 -1.90 1.01 -7.28
CA LEU A 7 -2.95 0.84 -6.28
C LEU A 7 -4.33 1.13 -6.89
N ASN A 8 -5.31 0.30 -6.56
CA ASN A 8 -6.68 0.46 -6.99
C ASN A 8 -7.48 1.14 -5.89
N TRP A 9 -7.57 2.47 -5.98
CA TRP A 9 -8.35 3.28 -5.05
C TRP A 9 -9.83 3.25 -5.41
N ASP A 10 -10.59 2.39 -4.74
CA ASP A 10 -12.04 2.50 -4.69
C ASP A 10 -12.49 3.33 -3.47
N GLU A 11 -13.78 3.65 -3.42
CA GLU A 11 -14.35 4.44 -2.32
C GLU A 11 -14.16 3.77 -0.96
N TRP A 12 -14.13 2.43 -0.92
CA TRP A 12 -13.94 1.69 0.33
C TRP A 12 -12.50 1.83 0.84
N ASN A 13 -11.50 1.68 -0.03
CA ASN A 13 -10.08 1.85 0.30
C ASN A 13 -9.79 3.28 0.77
N ILE A 14 -10.28 4.29 0.03
CA ILE A 14 -10.16 5.70 0.41
C ILE A 14 -10.80 5.94 1.79
N GLY A 15 -12.02 5.44 2.00
CA GLY A 15 -12.73 5.56 3.26
C GLY A 15 -12.06 4.81 4.42
N HIS A 16 -11.43 3.67 4.15
CA HIS A 16 -10.72 2.87 5.15
C HIS A 16 -9.50 3.61 5.69
N ILE A 17 -8.61 4.09 4.82
CA ILE A 17 -7.38 4.77 5.26
C ILE A 17 -7.67 6.10 5.96
N ALA A 18 -8.74 6.80 5.54
CA ALA A 18 -9.15 8.05 6.16
C ALA A 18 -9.53 7.87 7.65
N ARG A 19 -10.09 6.71 8.04
CA ARG A 19 -10.38 6.38 9.45
C ARG A 19 -9.12 6.27 10.32
N HIS A 20 -7.96 6.07 9.68
CA HIS A 20 -6.65 6.01 10.34
C HIS A 20 -5.89 7.35 10.26
N GLY A 21 -6.54 8.41 9.74
CA GLY A 21 -5.86 9.69 9.49
C GLY A 21 -4.71 9.53 8.50
N VAL A 22 -4.86 8.63 7.53
CA VAL A 22 -3.90 8.37 6.47
C VAL A 22 -4.50 8.86 5.15
N THR A 23 -3.71 9.58 4.36
CA THR A 23 -4.09 10.05 3.03
C THR A 23 -3.61 9.09 1.95
N HIS A 24 -4.24 9.16 0.77
CA HIS A 24 -3.83 8.35 -0.37
C HIS A 24 -2.36 8.64 -0.76
N ASP A 25 -1.93 9.90 -0.74
CA ASP A 25 -0.55 10.33 -1.03
C ASP A 25 0.48 9.69 -0.09
N GLU A 26 0.15 9.55 1.20
CA GLU A 26 1.04 8.89 2.16
C GLU A 26 1.23 7.40 1.81
N VAL A 27 0.16 6.72 1.39
CA VAL A 27 0.22 5.31 0.98
C VAL A 27 0.97 5.14 -0.33
N GLU A 28 0.68 5.98 -1.33
CA GLU A 28 1.37 6.03 -2.62
C GLU A 28 2.89 6.22 -2.42
N ALA A 29 3.30 7.13 -1.55
CA ALA A 29 4.71 7.38 -1.24
C ALA A 29 5.42 6.14 -0.67
N VAL A 30 4.75 5.37 0.21
CA VAL A 30 5.31 4.14 0.77
C VAL A 30 5.34 3.01 -0.25
N CYS A 31 4.29 2.87 -1.07
CA CYS A 31 4.16 1.78 -2.04
C CYS A 31 5.05 1.95 -3.28
N HIS A 32 5.23 3.18 -3.77
CA HIS A 32 5.98 3.49 -4.98
C HIS A 32 7.37 4.09 -4.73
N GLY A 33 7.69 4.44 -3.48
CA GLY A 33 9.01 4.86 -3.07
C GLY A 33 9.96 3.69 -2.79
N ASP A 34 10.89 3.90 -1.86
CA ASP A 34 11.79 2.87 -1.34
C ASP A 34 11.36 2.50 0.08
N PRO A 35 10.49 1.48 0.26
CA PRO A 35 10.07 1.06 1.59
C PRO A 35 11.25 0.49 2.36
N LEU A 36 11.33 0.82 3.66
CA LEU A 36 12.37 0.34 4.56
C LEU A 36 12.36 -1.20 4.66
N GLU A 37 11.16 -1.78 4.72
CA GLU A 37 10.98 -3.23 4.75
C GLU A 37 9.75 -3.64 3.94
N TYR A 38 9.77 -4.86 3.40
CA TYR A 38 8.61 -5.49 2.82
C TYR A 38 8.59 -6.99 3.10
N LYS A 39 7.39 -7.56 3.27
CA LYS A 39 7.21 -9.01 3.40
C LYS A 39 5.86 -9.47 2.85
N GLN A 40 5.85 -10.66 2.28
CA GLN A 40 4.60 -11.34 1.94
C GLN A 40 3.95 -11.88 3.22
N SER A 41 2.64 -11.77 3.28
CA SER A 41 1.78 -12.23 4.37
C SER A 41 0.76 -13.24 3.84
N TYR A 42 -0.10 -13.73 4.72
CA TYR A 42 -1.17 -14.66 4.36
C TYR A 42 -2.11 -14.06 3.29
N LYS A 43 -2.75 -14.94 2.50
CA LYS A 43 -3.67 -14.56 1.40
C LYS A 43 -3.02 -13.63 0.38
N ASP A 44 -1.74 -13.88 0.06
CA ASP A 44 -0.95 -13.14 -0.94
C ASP A 44 -0.88 -11.62 -0.72
N ARG A 45 -1.10 -11.19 0.52
CA ARG A 45 -0.98 -9.78 0.89
C ARG A 45 0.49 -9.41 0.99
N LEU A 46 0.78 -8.17 0.63
CA LEU A 46 2.09 -7.58 0.81
C LEU A 46 2.03 -6.54 1.92
N VAL A 47 2.97 -6.61 2.85
CA VAL A 47 3.16 -5.61 3.89
C VAL A 47 4.38 -4.79 3.52
N LEU A 48 4.24 -3.47 3.48
CA LEU A 48 5.33 -2.51 3.27
C LEU A 48 5.42 -1.59 4.48
N LEU A 49 6.64 -1.38 4.96
CA LEU A 49 6.94 -0.42 6.02
C LEU A 49 7.81 0.69 5.41
N GLY A 50 7.38 1.94 5.52
CA GLY A 50 8.15 3.03 4.93
C GLY A 50 7.74 4.41 5.41
N PRO A 51 8.57 5.43 5.09
CA PRO A 51 8.28 6.81 5.43
C PRO A 51 7.20 7.41 4.52
N ALA A 52 6.31 8.19 5.12
CA ALA A 52 5.41 9.09 4.43
C ALA A 52 6.02 10.51 4.35
N PRO A 53 5.54 11.39 3.44
CA PRO A 53 6.14 12.71 3.22
C PRO A 53 6.16 13.64 4.45
N ASN A 54 5.27 13.40 5.42
CA ASN A 54 5.20 14.15 6.67
C ASN A 54 6.12 13.61 7.79
N GLY A 55 6.99 12.63 7.48
CA GLY A 55 7.93 12.03 8.42
C GLY A 55 7.35 10.91 9.29
N ARG A 56 6.07 10.55 9.13
CA ARG A 56 5.50 9.35 9.77
C ARG A 56 6.05 8.10 9.11
N ILE A 57 6.16 7.01 9.87
CA ILE A 57 6.35 5.67 9.31
C ILE A 57 4.99 4.98 9.24
N LEU A 58 4.63 4.45 8.08
CA LEU A 58 3.40 3.69 7.87
C LEU A 58 3.72 2.21 7.60
N ALA A 59 2.89 1.35 8.19
CA ALA A 59 2.78 -0.04 7.78
C ALA A 59 1.56 -0.17 6.87
N VAL A 60 1.80 -0.33 5.56
CA VAL A 60 0.77 -0.47 4.55
C VAL A 60 0.60 -1.95 4.21
N VAL A 61 -0.64 -2.43 4.24
CA VAL A 61 -0.96 -3.81 3.85
C VAL A 61 -1.83 -3.76 2.61
N ILE A 62 -1.31 -4.27 1.50
CA ILE A 62 -2.00 -4.28 0.20
C ILE A 62 -2.32 -5.70 -0.24
N GLY A 63 -3.49 -5.87 -0.86
CA GLY A 63 -3.98 -7.18 -1.35
C GLY A 63 -4.04 -7.21 -2.87
N PRO A 64 -3.73 -8.34 -3.53
CA PRO A 64 -3.80 -8.41 -4.98
C PRO A 64 -5.23 -8.19 -5.46
N VAL A 65 -5.39 -7.51 -6.59
CA VAL A 65 -6.69 -7.39 -7.24
C VAL A 65 -7.01 -8.67 -8.00
N PRO A 66 -8.14 -9.37 -7.74
CA PRO A 66 -8.56 -10.52 -8.52
C PRO A 66 -8.64 -10.18 -10.01
N ASP A 67 -8.27 -11.15 -10.84
CA ASP A 67 -8.37 -11.05 -12.30
C ASP A 67 -7.51 -9.94 -12.96
N LEU A 68 -6.62 -9.29 -12.20
CA LEU A 68 -5.63 -8.35 -12.72
C LEU A 68 -4.20 -8.92 -12.66
N PRO A 69 -3.27 -8.41 -13.50
CA PRO A 69 -1.87 -8.82 -13.47
C PRO A 69 -1.21 -8.54 -12.12
N SER A 70 -0.16 -9.31 -11.80
CA SER A 70 0.70 -9.07 -10.64
C SER A 70 1.21 -7.62 -10.59
N GLY A 71 1.35 -7.09 -9.38
CA GLY A 71 1.74 -5.70 -9.16
C GLY A 71 0.56 -4.71 -9.05
N VAL A 72 -0.68 -5.16 -9.30
CA VAL A 72 -1.88 -4.34 -9.04
C VAL A 72 -2.51 -4.78 -7.72
N TYR A 73 -2.68 -3.83 -6.80
CA TYR A 73 -3.17 -4.11 -5.46
C TYR A 73 -4.31 -3.16 -5.05
N TYR A 74 -5.12 -3.56 -4.09
CA TYR A 74 -6.04 -2.72 -3.32
C TYR A 74 -5.34 -2.14 -2.09
#